data_AF-A0A1Q9ATZ6-F1
#
_entry.id   AF-A0A1Q9ATZ6-F1
#
_cell.length_a   1.000
_cell.length_b   1.000
_cell.length_c   1.000
_cell.angle_alpha   90.00
_cell.angle_beta   90.00
_cell.angle_gamma   90.00
#
_symmetry.space_group_name_H-M   'P 1'
#
loop_
_entity.id
_entity.type
_entity.pdbx_description
1 polymer ?
#
loop_
_entity_poly.entity_id
_entity_poly.type
_entity_poly.pdbx_seq_one_letter_code
_entity_poly.pdbx_strand_id
1 'polypeptide(L)'
;MDGKTFARLGAVVFIGVAITATAIETSRKDETQMEQPAERILTRPADPLRAELIRCQLLGEGGSRDAACLRAWAENRRRFLAPGARPMERLPEASALQPAPDQER
;
A
#
# COMPACT_ATOMS: atom_id res chain seq x y z
N MET A 1 -22.51 39.70 -3.06
CA MET A 1 -21.76 38.47 -2.77
C MET A 1 -21.04 38.66 -1.44
N ASP A 2 -21.22 37.76 -0.49
CA ASP A 2 -20.69 37.90 0.87
C ASP A 2 -19.15 37.88 0.89
N GLY A 3 -18.52 39.01 1.21
CA GLY A 3 -17.05 39.08 1.37
C GLY A 3 -16.49 38.04 2.36
N LYS A 4 -17.34 37.57 3.29
CA LYS A 4 -17.00 36.52 4.25
C LYS A 4 -16.89 35.13 3.62
N THR A 5 -17.69 34.81 2.60
CA THR A 5 -17.56 33.53 1.89
C THR A 5 -16.33 33.52 1.00
N PHE A 6 -15.99 34.65 0.38
CA PHE A 6 -14.74 34.79 -0.37
C PHE A 6 -13.49 34.68 0.51
N ALA A 7 -13.50 35.30 1.69
CA ALA A 7 -12.38 35.19 2.63
C ALA A 7 -12.17 33.74 3.10
N ARG A 8 -13.26 33.01 3.38
CA ARG A 8 -13.21 31.58 3.74
C ARG A 8 -12.68 30.73 2.60
N LEU A 9 -13.14 30.99 1.37
CA LEU A 9 -12.69 30.25 0.19
C LEU A 9 -11.20 30.45 -0.03
N GLY A 10 -10.71 31.68 0.07
CA GLY A 10 -9.27 31.99 -0.03
C GLY A 10 -8.44 31.27 1.03
N ALA A 11 -8.90 31.26 2.29
CA ALA A 11 -8.21 30.57 3.38
C ALA A 11 -8.12 29.06 3.15
N VAL A 12 -9.21 28.42 2.70
CA VAL A 12 -9.24 26.97 2.42
C VAL A 12 -8.29 26.61 1.27
N VAL A 13 -8.28 27.39 0.20
CA VAL A 13 -7.37 27.17 -0.94
C VAL A 13 -5.92 27.32 -0.50
N PHE A 14 -5.60 28.36 0.29
CA PHE A 14 -4.25 28.56 0.81
C PHE A 14 -3.78 27.41 1.71
N ILE A 15 -4.64 26.93 2.61
CA ILE A 15 -4.34 25.76 3.46
C ILE A 15 -4.09 24.52 2.60
N GLY A 16 -4.94 24.27 1.59
CA GLY A 16 -4.75 23.14 0.67
C GLY A 16 -3.42 23.19 -0.08
N VAL A 17 -3.04 24.38 -0.58
CA VAL A 17 -1.75 24.61 -1.25
C VAL A 17 -0.58 24.39 -0.29
N ALA A 18 -0.66 24.91 0.94
CA ALA A 18 0.37 24.73 1.96
C ALA A 18 0.58 23.24 2.30
N ILE A 19 -0.50 22.49 2.54
CA ILE A 19 -0.43 21.04 2.82
C ILE A 19 0.21 20.29 1.64
N THR A 20 -0.20 20.62 0.41
CA THR A 20 0.35 19.98 -0.80
C THR A 20 1.85 20.26 -0.95
N ALA A 21 2.28 21.51 -0.72
CA ALA A 21 3.68 21.89 -0.78
C ALA A 21 4.52 21.14 0.27
N THR A 22 4.03 21.05 1.51
CA THR A 22 4.72 20.30 2.58
C THR A 22 4.79 18.81 2.26
N ALA A 23 3.74 18.22 1.69
CA ALA A 23 3.74 16.82 1.29
C ALA A 23 4.81 16.51 0.22
N ILE A 24 4.97 17.40 -0.78
CA ILE A 24 5.99 17.24 -1.83
C ILE A 24 7.41 17.37 -1.25
N GLU A 25 7.64 18.33 -0.36
CA GLU A 25 8.96 18.53 0.26
C GLU A 25 9.35 17.37 1.19
N THR A 26 8.36 16.77 1.85
CA THR A 26 8.54 15.55 2.66
C THR A 26 8.80 14.33 1.79
N SER A 27 8.06 14.18 0.68
CA SER A 27 8.30 13.15 -0.34
C SER A 27 9.70 13.27 -0.95
N ARG A 28 10.23 14.51 -1.09
CA ARG A 28 11.60 14.78 -1.56
C ARG A 28 12.71 14.38 -0.60
N LYS A 29 12.48 14.50 0.70
CA LYS A 29 13.40 13.92 1.69
C LYS A 29 13.34 12.40 1.67
N ASP A 30 12.15 11.84 1.46
CA ASP A 30 11.97 10.41 1.26
C ASP A 30 12.66 9.94 -0.02
N GLU A 31 12.57 10.65 -1.16
CA GLU A 31 13.16 10.21 -2.42
C GLU A 31 14.70 10.19 -2.41
N THR A 32 15.34 11.09 -1.63
CA THR A 32 16.79 11.06 -1.37
C THR A 32 17.17 9.89 -0.45
N GLN A 33 16.28 9.45 0.44
CA GLN A 33 16.43 8.21 1.22
C GLN A 33 16.04 6.96 0.40
N MET A 34 15.20 7.11 -0.63
CA MET A 34 14.75 6.08 -1.56
C MET A 34 15.71 5.81 -2.73
N GLU A 35 16.85 6.50 -2.84
CA GLU A 35 17.95 6.02 -3.69
C GLU A 35 18.60 4.73 -3.12
N GLN A 36 18.52 4.47 -1.81
CA GLN A 36 19.07 3.26 -1.17
C GLN A 36 18.23 1.96 -1.24
N PRO A 37 16.88 1.94 -1.36
CA PRO A 37 16.11 0.72 -1.60
C PRO A 37 16.13 0.25 -3.06
N ALA A 38 16.41 1.13 -4.03
CA ALA A 38 16.50 0.76 -5.44
C ALA A 38 17.63 -0.26 -5.69
N GLU A 39 18.77 -0.10 -5.02
CA GLU A 39 19.93 -0.98 -5.15
C GLU A 39 19.67 -2.39 -4.58
N ARG A 40 18.82 -2.50 -3.55
CA ARG A 40 18.47 -3.80 -2.96
C ARG A 40 17.47 -4.61 -3.80
N ILE A 41 16.68 -3.95 -4.66
CA ILE A 41 15.71 -4.61 -5.55
C ILE A 41 16.41 -5.26 -6.76
N LEU A 42 17.53 -4.70 -7.22
CA LEU A 42 18.28 -5.18 -8.39
C LEU A 42 19.00 -6.52 -8.17
N THR A 43 19.20 -6.94 -6.91
CA THR A 43 19.92 -8.19 -6.55
C THR A 43 19.00 -9.42 -6.50
N ARG A 44 17.68 -9.25 -6.53
CA ARG A 44 16.76 -10.39 -6.64
C ARG A 44 16.61 -10.74 -8.12
N PRO A 45 16.76 -12.00 -8.55
CA PRO A 45 16.46 -12.37 -9.94
C PRO A 45 15.08 -11.83 -10.26
N ALA A 46 15.00 -10.95 -11.27
CA ALA A 46 13.78 -10.26 -11.63
C ALA A 46 12.72 -11.33 -11.87
N ASP A 47 11.71 -11.41 -10.99
CA ASP A 47 10.66 -12.41 -11.13
C ASP A 47 10.01 -12.17 -12.50
N PRO A 48 10.10 -13.12 -13.44
CA PRO A 48 9.53 -12.94 -14.78
C PRO A 48 8.03 -12.63 -14.70
N LEU A 49 7.35 -13.09 -13.63
CA LEU A 49 5.96 -12.77 -13.37
C LEU A 49 5.76 -11.26 -13.08
N ARG A 50 6.70 -10.62 -12.39
CA ARG A 50 6.64 -9.18 -12.09
C ARG A 50 6.79 -8.34 -13.36
N ALA A 51 7.71 -8.73 -14.24
CA ALA A 51 7.88 -8.05 -15.54
C ALA A 51 6.61 -8.15 -16.39
N GLU A 52 5.97 -9.33 -16.40
CA GLU A 52 4.73 -9.56 -17.13
C GLU A 52 3.55 -8.75 -16.55
N LEU A 53 3.43 -8.67 -15.23
CA LEU A 53 2.41 -7.84 -14.58
C LEU A 53 2.58 -6.36 -14.90
N ILE A 54 3.82 -5.84 -14.94
CA ILE A 54 4.10 -4.45 -15.34
C ILE A 54 3.68 -4.22 -16.79
N ARG A 55 4.04 -5.14 -17.70
CA ARG A 55 3.61 -5.07 -19.11
C ARG A 55 2.09 -5.01 -19.22
N CYS A 56 1.39 -5.86 -18.46
CA CYS A 56 -0.07 -5.90 -18.45
C CYS A 56 -0.72 -4.65 -17.84
N GLN A 57 -0.09 -4.02 -16.85
CA GLN A 57 -0.55 -2.74 -16.31
C GLN A 57 -0.43 -1.61 -17.34
N LEU A 58 0.66 -1.57 -18.11
CA LEU A 58 0.85 -0.57 -19.17
C LEU A 58 -0.17 -0.71 -20.31
N LEU A 59 -0.72 -1.91 -20.53
CA LEU A 59 -1.79 -2.15 -21.50
C LEU A 59 -3.16 -1.61 -21.05
N GLY A 60 -3.33 -1.32 -19.76
CA GLY A 60 -4.60 -0.83 -19.20
C GLY A 60 -5.78 -1.76 -19.50
N GLU A 61 -6.87 -1.18 -20.03
CA GLU A 61 -8.07 -1.92 -20.46
C GLU A 61 -7.76 -3.07 -21.43
N GLY A 62 -6.76 -2.91 -22.31
CA GLY A 62 -6.34 -3.96 -23.24
C GLY A 62 -5.83 -5.22 -22.52
N GLY A 63 -5.20 -5.06 -21.36
CA GLY A 63 -4.71 -6.17 -20.54
C GLY A 63 -5.82 -7.02 -19.95
N SER A 64 -7.04 -6.49 -19.80
CA SER A 64 -8.19 -7.26 -19.29
C SER A 64 -8.71 -8.32 -20.28
N ARG A 65 -8.43 -8.12 -21.58
CA ARG A 65 -8.86 -9.02 -22.68
C ARG A 65 -7.75 -9.95 -23.15
N ASP A 66 -6.52 -9.72 -22.70
CA ASP A 66 -5.36 -10.52 -23.06
C ASP A 66 -5.24 -11.77 -22.17
N ALA A 67 -5.24 -12.96 -22.79
CA ALA A 67 -5.19 -14.23 -22.08
C ALA A 67 -3.86 -14.47 -21.32
N ALA A 68 -2.74 -13.89 -21.76
CA ALA A 68 -1.47 -13.97 -21.03
C ALA A 68 -1.52 -13.10 -19.78
N CYS A 69 -2.10 -11.89 -19.88
CA CYS A 69 -2.29 -11.02 -18.74
C CYS A 69 -3.23 -11.60 -17.68
N LEU A 70 -4.34 -12.21 -18.10
CA LEU A 70 -5.25 -12.90 -17.19
C LEU A 70 -4.56 -14.05 -16.43
N ARG A 71 -3.69 -14.83 -17.12
CA ARG A 71 -2.90 -15.88 -16.49
C ARG A 71 -1.88 -15.32 -15.48
N ALA A 72 -1.17 -14.27 -15.84
CA ALA A 72 -0.19 -13.63 -14.95
C ALA A 72 -0.85 -13.10 -13.67
N TRP A 73 -2.02 -12.45 -13.79
CA TRP A 73 -2.79 -11.98 -12.64
C TRP A 73 -3.33 -13.10 -11.76
N ALA A 74 -3.80 -14.20 -12.36
CA ALA A 74 -4.26 -15.37 -11.61
C ALA A 74 -3.12 -16.01 -10.82
N GLU A 75 -1.94 -16.14 -11.41
CA GLU A 75 -0.74 -16.67 -10.75
C GLU A 75 -0.28 -15.77 -9.60
N ASN A 76 -0.25 -14.45 -9.81
CA ASN A 76 0.07 -13.49 -8.74
C ASN A 76 -0.91 -13.60 -7.56
N ARG A 77 -2.21 -13.70 -7.87
CA ARG A 77 -3.26 -13.89 -6.86
C ARG A 77 -3.07 -15.19 -6.09
N ARG A 78 -2.71 -16.29 -6.76
CA ARG A 78 -2.43 -17.57 -6.08
C ARG A 78 -1.26 -17.45 -5.10
N ARG A 79 -0.17 -16.78 -5.49
CA ARG A 79 1.02 -16.64 -4.64
C ARG A 79 0.76 -15.83 -3.37
N PHE A 80 -0.04 -14.76 -3.46
CA PHE A 80 -0.20 -13.81 -2.36
C PHE A 80 -1.56 -13.85 -1.65
N LEU A 81 -2.60 -14.33 -2.33
CA LEU A 81 -3.98 -14.28 -1.85
C LEU A 81 -4.59 -15.69 -1.67
N ALA A 82 -3.84 -16.77 -1.87
CA ALA A 82 -4.33 -18.11 -1.54
C ALA A 82 -4.59 -18.27 -0.02
N PRO A 83 -5.62 -19.03 0.38
CA PRO A 83 -5.80 -19.44 1.77
C PRO A 83 -4.53 -20.15 2.27
N GLY A 84 -3.93 -19.63 3.36
CA GLY A 84 -2.64 -20.11 3.89
C GLY A 84 -1.39 -19.35 3.42
N ALA A 85 -1.50 -18.40 2.49
CA ALA A 85 -0.40 -17.51 2.11
C ALA A 85 -0.11 -16.43 3.16
N ARG A 86 -1.08 -16.12 4.02
CA ARG A 86 -0.81 -15.37 5.25
C ARG A 86 -0.27 -16.37 6.27
N PRO A 87 0.86 -16.09 6.96
CA PRO A 87 1.12 -16.73 8.23
C PRO A 87 -0.17 -16.61 9.03
N MET A 88 -0.68 -17.71 9.58
CA MET A 88 -1.60 -17.61 10.70
C MET A 88 -0.81 -16.88 11.78
N GLU A 89 -0.87 -15.55 11.76
CA GLU A 89 -0.54 -14.73 12.90
C GLU A 89 -1.47 -15.29 13.97
N ARG A 90 -0.93 -16.17 14.83
CA ARG A 90 -1.60 -16.56 16.06
C ARG A 90 -1.82 -15.24 16.76
N LEU A 91 -3.03 -14.67 16.64
CA LEU A 91 -3.47 -13.67 17.57
C LEU A 91 -3.18 -14.26 18.94
N PRO A 92 -2.35 -13.61 19.78
CA PRO A 92 -2.08 -14.12 21.10
C PRO A 92 -3.42 -14.38 21.73
N GLU A 93 -3.66 -15.66 22.02
CA GLU A 93 -4.89 -16.16 22.53
C GLU A 93 -5.24 -15.30 23.75
N ALA A 94 -6.47 -14.80 23.81
CA ALA A 94 -7.01 -14.11 24.98
C ALA A 94 -7.10 -15.04 26.22
N SER A 95 -6.24 -16.05 26.32
CA SER A 95 -6.01 -16.93 27.46
C SER A 95 -5.25 -16.24 28.60
N ALA A 96 -4.77 -15.01 28.41
CA ALA A 96 -4.23 -14.20 29.51
C ALA A 96 -5.33 -13.55 30.39
N LEU A 97 -6.62 -13.72 30.05
CA LEU A 97 -7.75 -13.28 30.87
C LEU A 97 -8.47 -14.47 31.51
N GLN A 98 -7.73 -15.44 32.03
CA GLN A 98 -8.28 -16.39 32.99
C GLN A 98 -8.34 -15.68 34.36
N PRO A 99 -9.53 -15.42 34.94
CA PRO A 99 -9.59 -14.96 36.32
C PRO A 99 -9.03 -16.06 37.23
N ALA A 100 -8.14 -15.65 38.14
CA ALA A 100 -7.52 -16.54 39.11
C ALA A 100 -8.60 -17.34 39.88
N PRO A 101 -8.41 -18.65 40.12
CA PRO A 101 -9.34 -19.39 40.95
C PRO A 101 -9.28 -18.81 42.37
N ASP A 102 -10.46 -18.43 42.89
CA ASP A 102 -10.66 -18.05 44.28
C ASP A 102 -10.07 -19.14 45.20
N GLN A 103 -9.04 -18.78 45.96
CA GLN A 103 -8.67 -19.52 47.15
C GLN A 103 -9.75 -19.30 48.20
N GLU A 104 -10.69 -20.23 48.34
CA GLU A 104 -11.56 -20.27 49.52
C GLU A 104 -11.60 -21.67 50.15
N ARG A 105 -11.03 -21.71 51.36
CA ARG A 105 -11.30 -22.55 52.55
C ARG A 105 -10.78 -23.99 52.61
#